data_AF-A0A7S2MFL2-F1
#
_entry.id   AF-A0A7S2MFL2-F1
#
_cell.length_a   1.000
_cell.length_b   1.000
_cell.length_c   1.000
_cell.angle_alpha   90.00
_cell.angle_beta   90.00
_cell.angle_gamma   90.00
#
_symmetry.space_group_name_H-M   'P 1'
#
loop_
_entity.id
_entity.type
_entity.pdbx_description
1 polymer ?
#
loop_
_entity_poly.entity_id
_entity_poly.type
_entity_poly.pdbx_seq_one_letter_code
_entity_poly.pdbx_strand_id
1 'polypeptide(L)'
;SASAAYWAYLYSHLAMLQIDVAGMSQLVGGPNTPTAGHGPNFPSVTMLDWKTGKPTARWFLLKMLVRAFGNRIKRLVRTKLDAAHLHAQAFEVSENDGSKARKLLLVNKRQEASKVGGPVSGRWLCMESIDGVH
;
A
#
# COMPACT_ATOMS: atom_id res chain seq x y z
N SER A 1 -9.85 -3.02 -3.81
CA SER A 1 -9.37 -2.44 -2.54
C SER A 1 -8.79 -3.47 -1.56
N ALA A 2 -9.47 -4.57 -1.21
CA ALA A 2 -9.01 -5.50 -0.17
C ALA A 2 -7.58 -6.05 -0.37
N SER A 3 -7.22 -6.45 -1.61
CA SER A 3 -5.86 -6.89 -1.92
C SER A 3 -4.82 -5.78 -1.72
N ALA A 4 -5.16 -4.53 -2.05
CA ALA A 4 -4.28 -3.39 -1.82
C ALA A 4 -4.10 -3.13 -0.31
N ALA A 5 -5.18 -3.15 0.47
CA ALA A 5 -5.11 -3.02 1.93
C ALA A 5 -4.23 -4.11 2.56
N TYR A 6 -4.37 -5.36 2.11
CA TYR A 6 -3.53 -6.47 2.54
C TYR A 6 -2.05 -6.24 2.22
N TRP A 7 -1.73 -5.76 1.01
CA TRP A 7 -0.35 -5.46 0.62
C TRP A 7 0.25 -4.28 1.37
N ALA A 8 -0.52 -3.24 1.66
CA ALA A 8 -0.07 -2.13 2.50
C ALA A 8 0.26 -2.61 3.93
N TYR A 9 -0.60 -3.45 4.49
CA TYR A 9 -0.37 -4.09 5.80
C TYR A 9 0.90 -4.96 5.78
N LEU A 10 1.07 -5.79 4.75
CA LEU A 10 2.24 -6.65 4.58
C LEU A 10 3.52 -5.83 4.42
N TYR A 11 3.53 -4.83 3.53
CA TYR A 11 4.67 -3.92 3.34
C TYR A 11 5.12 -3.31 4.67
N SER A 12 4.17 -2.84 5.49
CA SER A 12 4.48 -2.30 6.81
C SER A 12 5.10 -3.34 7.75
N HIS A 13 4.62 -4.58 7.73
CA HIS A 13 5.17 -5.65 8.55
C HIS A 13 6.57 -6.07 8.10
N LEU A 14 6.79 -6.21 6.80
CA LEU A 14 8.10 -6.50 6.24
C LEU A 14 9.11 -5.41 6.59
N ALA A 15 8.70 -4.14 6.55
CA ALA A 15 9.54 -3.02 6.96
C ALA A 15 9.89 -3.08 8.46
N MET A 16 8.95 -3.46 9.33
CA MET A 16 9.21 -3.67 10.77
C MET A 16 10.19 -4.83 11.03
N LEU A 17 10.17 -5.85 10.17
CA LEU A 17 11.10 -6.98 10.18
C LEU A 17 12.44 -6.67 9.49
N GLN A 18 12.67 -5.43 9.06
CA GLN A 18 13.88 -4.99 8.35
C GLN A 18 14.16 -5.77 7.06
N ILE A 19 13.11 -6.20 6.36
CA ILE A 19 13.22 -6.83 5.05
C ILE A 19 13.39 -5.74 3.99
N ASP A 20 14.51 -5.79 3.26
CA ASP A 20 14.92 -4.73 2.34
C ASP A 20 14.15 -4.71 1.01
N VAL A 21 13.70 -5.88 0.53
CA VAL A 21 13.05 -6.03 -0.77
C VAL A 21 11.77 -6.85 -0.66
N ALA A 22 10.65 -6.25 -1.11
CA ALA A 22 9.37 -6.92 -1.24
C ALA A 22 8.88 -6.81 -2.69
N GLY A 23 8.77 -7.94 -3.38
CA GLY A 23 8.25 -8.01 -4.74
C GLY A 23 6.73 -8.20 -4.74
N MET A 24 6.00 -7.45 -5.56
CA MET A 24 4.59 -7.74 -5.87
C MET A 24 4.50 -8.53 -7.18
N SER A 25 3.92 -9.74 -7.14
CA SER A 25 3.72 -10.55 -8.34
C SER A 25 2.77 -9.91 -9.36
N GLN A 26 3.02 -10.23 -10.64
CA GLN A 26 2.21 -10.01 -11.86
C GLN A 26 1.79 -8.57 -12.21
N LEU A 27 2.55 -7.95 -13.13
CA LEU A 27 2.21 -6.68 -13.78
C LEU A 27 0.91 -6.77 -14.61
N VAL A 28 0.76 -7.85 -15.38
CA VAL A 28 -0.45 -8.16 -16.16
C VAL A 28 -0.82 -9.61 -15.86
N GLY A 29 -2.11 -9.88 -15.71
CA GLY A 29 -2.61 -11.24 -15.60
C GLY A 29 -2.57 -12.00 -16.93
N GLY A 30 -2.30 -13.31 -16.89
CA GLY A 30 -2.30 -14.15 -18.10
C GLY A 30 -3.71 -14.45 -18.62
N PRO A 31 -3.92 -14.62 -19.94
CA PRO A 31 -5.25 -14.88 -20.49
C PRO A 31 -5.87 -16.18 -19.96
N ASN A 32 -7.18 -16.19 -19.74
CA ASN A 32 -7.93 -17.41 -19.41
C ASN A 32 -8.19 -18.21 -20.69
N THR A 33 -7.18 -18.93 -21.21
CA THR A 33 -7.44 -19.87 -22.32
C THR A 33 -7.69 -21.28 -21.78
N PRO A 34 -8.55 -22.09 -22.43
CA PRO A 34 -8.79 -23.48 -22.06
C PRO A 34 -7.53 -24.36 -22.05
N THR A 35 -6.47 -23.92 -22.74
CA THR A 35 -5.20 -24.63 -22.91
C THR A 35 -4.14 -24.25 -21.88
N ALA A 36 -4.37 -23.23 -21.04
CA ALA A 36 -3.32 -22.70 -20.15
C ALA A 36 -3.03 -23.56 -18.91
N GLY A 37 -3.76 -24.65 -18.65
CA GLY A 37 -3.49 -25.57 -17.52
C GLY A 37 -3.57 -24.95 -16.12
N HIS A 38 -3.83 -23.66 -16.00
CA HIS A 38 -3.91 -22.88 -14.77
C HIS A 38 -5.25 -22.14 -14.75
N GLY A 39 -5.94 -22.18 -13.61
CA GLY A 39 -7.25 -21.57 -13.41
C GLY A 39 -7.28 -20.05 -13.64
N PRO A 40 -8.46 -19.41 -13.51
CA PRO A 40 -8.70 -18.05 -13.96
C PRO A 40 -7.70 -17.04 -13.39
N ASN A 41 -7.33 -16.06 -14.21
CA ASN A 41 -6.69 -14.82 -13.81
C ASN A 41 -7.33 -14.32 -12.52
N PHE A 42 -6.52 -14.11 -11.49
CA PHE A 42 -6.98 -13.59 -10.21
C PHE A 42 -6.81 -12.06 -10.22
N PRO A 43 -7.88 -11.25 -10.40
CA PRO A 43 -7.77 -9.80 -10.43
C PRO A 43 -7.23 -9.21 -9.11
N SER A 44 -7.22 -10.03 -8.05
CA SER A 44 -6.62 -9.70 -6.76
C SER A 44 -5.09 -9.64 -6.79
N VAL A 45 -4.40 -10.27 -7.75
CA VAL A 45 -2.92 -10.27 -7.82
C VAL A 45 -2.37 -9.48 -9.00
N THR A 46 -3.20 -9.08 -9.96
CA THR A 46 -2.75 -8.37 -11.16
C THR A 46 -2.74 -6.86 -10.97
N MET A 47 -1.70 -6.18 -11.47
CA MET A 47 -1.65 -4.71 -11.44
C MET A 47 -2.53 -4.09 -12.54
N LEU A 48 -2.65 -4.75 -13.68
CA LEU A 48 -3.54 -4.36 -14.77
C LEU A 48 -4.62 -5.41 -14.98
N ASP A 49 -5.84 -4.95 -15.30
CA ASP A 49 -6.89 -5.82 -15.81
C ASP A 49 -6.52 -6.29 -17.22
N TRP A 50 -6.51 -7.60 -17.45
CA TRP A 50 -6.02 -8.17 -18.70
C TRP A 50 -6.94 -7.91 -19.90
N LYS A 51 -8.24 -7.69 -19.68
CA LYS A 51 -9.23 -7.47 -20.74
C LYS A 51 -9.22 -6.03 -21.22
N THR A 52 -9.07 -5.10 -20.29
CA THR A 52 -9.24 -3.66 -20.51
C THR A 52 -7.94 -2.87 -20.48
N GLY A 53 -6.85 -3.47 -19.96
CA GLY A 53 -5.58 -2.80 -19.72
C GLY A 53 -5.62 -1.77 -18.58
N LYS A 54 -6.77 -1.63 -17.90
CA LYS A 54 -6.95 -0.60 -16.87
C LYS A 54 -6.20 -0.93 -15.58
N PRO A 55 -5.65 0.07 -14.87
CA PRO A 55 -5.03 -0.14 -13.56
C PRO A 55 -6.01 -0.66 -12.50
N THR A 56 -5.55 -1.59 -11.67
CA THR A 56 -6.30 -2.04 -10.49
C THR A 56 -5.93 -1.20 -9.26
N ALA A 57 -6.72 -1.30 -8.18
CA ALA A 57 -6.38 -0.70 -6.88
C ALA A 57 -4.97 -1.07 -6.37
N ARG A 58 -4.45 -2.24 -6.76
CA ARG A 58 -3.10 -2.69 -6.43
C ARG A 58 -2.03 -1.88 -7.16
N TRP A 59 -2.28 -1.51 -8.42
CA TRP A 59 -1.40 -0.61 -9.17
C TRP A 59 -1.34 0.77 -8.53
N PHE A 60 -2.50 1.33 -8.15
CA PHE A 60 -2.55 2.64 -7.49
C PHE A 60 -1.85 2.61 -6.14
N LEU A 61 -2.00 1.53 -5.36
CA LEU A 61 -1.23 1.35 -4.13
C LEU A 61 0.27 1.31 -4.41
N LEU A 62 0.73 0.50 -5.35
CA LEU A 62 2.16 0.38 -5.65
C LEU A 62 2.72 1.74 -6.08
N LYS A 63 2.00 2.45 -6.95
CA LYS A 63 2.36 3.82 -7.36
C LYS A 63 2.44 4.75 -6.15
N MET A 64 1.46 4.72 -5.25
CA MET A 64 1.45 5.51 -4.01
C MET A 64 2.67 5.16 -3.13
N LEU A 65 2.97 3.89 -2.92
CA LEU A 65 4.12 3.44 -2.11
C LEU A 65 5.46 3.84 -2.74
N VAL A 66 5.60 3.76 -4.07
CA VAL A 66 6.81 4.21 -4.79
C VAL A 66 6.96 5.73 -4.67
N ARG A 67 5.87 6.49 -4.87
CA ARG A 67 5.87 7.96 -4.73
C ARG A 67 6.11 8.42 -3.29
N ALA A 68 5.60 7.70 -2.30
CA ALA A 68 5.75 8.03 -0.89
C ALA A 68 7.11 7.58 -0.31
N PHE A 69 7.58 6.38 -0.65
CA PHE A 69 8.77 5.79 -0.05
C PHE A 69 9.87 5.53 -1.07
N GLY A 70 9.58 4.82 -2.16
CA GLY A 70 10.57 4.51 -3.21
C GLY A 70 11.88 3.93 -2.65
N ASN A 71 12.99 4.24 -3.31
CA ASN A 71 14.35 3.88 -2.90
C ASN A 71 14.95 4.81 -1.81
N ARG A 72 14.16 5.74 -1.26
CA ARG A 72 14.66 6.65 -0.22
C ARG A 72 14.98 5.93 1.08
N ILE A 73 15.93 6.49 1.81
CA ILE A 73 16.27 6.07 3.18
C ILE A 73 15.08 6.35 4.08
N LYS A 74 14.73 5.35 4.89
CA LYS A 74 13.55 5.37 5.75
C LYS A 74 13.90 4.78 7.11
N ARG A 75 13.41 5.41 8.17
CA ARG A 75 13.52 4.95 9.55
C ARG A 75 12.14 4.77 10.15
N LEU A 76 11.94 3.67 10.87
CA LEU A 76 10.70 3.40 11.59
C LEU A 76 10.52 4.43 12.71
N VAL A 77 9.32 5.02 12.78
CA VAL A 77 8.92 5.87 13.89
C VAL A 77 7.95 5.08 14.75
N ARG A 78 8.19 5.08 16.07
CA ARG A 78 7.31 4.40 17.02
C ARG A 78 5.88 4.90 16.85
N THR A 79 4.97 3.99 16.53
CA THR A 79 3.57 4.28 16.26
C THR A 79 2.73 3.50 17.25
N LYS A 80 1.77 4.17 17.90
CA LYS A 80 0.78 3.54 18.78
C LYS A 80 -0.59 3.86 18.24
N LEU A 81 -1.43 2.84 18.12
CA LEU A 81 -2.80 2.96 17.66
C LEU A 81 -3.68 2.07 18.54
N ASP A 82 -4.71 2.66 19.13
CA ASP A 82 -5.67 1.94 19.97
C ASP A 82 -6.95 1.63 19.18
N ALA A 83 -6.78 0.88 18.08
CA ALA A 83 -7.87 0.50 17.19
C ALA A 83 -7.50 -0.77 16.41
N ALA A 84 -8.00 -1.94 16.84
CA ALA A 84 -7.64 -3.23 16.24
C ALA A 84 -8.00 -3.36 14.75
N HIS A 85 -9.04 -2.64 14.31
CA HIS A 85 -9.52 -2.60 12.94
C HIS A 85 -8.68 -1.71 12.02
N LEU A 86 -7.73 -0.96 12.59
CA LEU A 86 -6.78 -0.14 11.85
C LEU A 86 -5.37 -0.73 12.02
N HIS A 87 -4.51 -0.41 11.06
CA HIS A 87 -3.07 -0.62 11.17
C HIS A 87 -2.37 0.68 10.79
N ALA A 88 -1.36 1.07 11.54
CA ALA A 88 -0.64 2.31 11.32
C ALA A 88 0.86 2.13 11.54
N GLN A 89 1.66 2.67 10.63
CA GLN A 89 3.11 2.74 10.79
C GLN A 89 3.64 4.05 10.21
N ALA A 90 4.33 4.82 11.04
CA ALA A 90 4.99 6.05 10.64
C ALA A 90 6.45 5.80 10.23
N PHE A 91 6.93 6.58 9.27
CA PHE A 91 8.29 6.54 8.76
C PHE A 91 8.85 7.96 8.72
N GLU A 92 10.12 8.13 9.13
CA GLU A 92 10.92 9.29 8.74
C GLU A 92 11.60 8.94 7.41
N VAL A 93 11.34 9.72 6.37
CA VAL A 93 11.85 9.53 5.01
C VAL A 93 12.80 10.68 4.68
N SER A 94 14.01 10.36 4.23
CA SER A 94 14.92 11.35 3.64
C SER A 94 14.49 11.61 2.19
N GLU A 95 14.02 12.83 1.91
CA GLU A 95 13.61 13.24 0.57
C GLU A 95 14.82 13.52 -0.32
N ASN A 96 14.58 13.60 -1.64
CA ASN A 96 15.65 13.78 -2.63
C ASN A 96 16.34 15.15 -2.52
N ASP A 97 15.66 16.15 -1.95
CA ASP A 97 16.21 17.48 -1.67
C ASP A 97 17.01 17.53 -0.35
N GLY A 98 17.18 16.38 0.33
CA GLY A 98 17.87 16.27 1.61
C GLY A 98 17.00 16.58 2.83
N SER A 99 15.76 17.02 2.64
CA SER A 99 14.82 17.26 3.74
C SER A 99 14.34 15.95 4.36
N LYS A 100 13.75 16.03 5.55
CA LYS A 100 13.13 14.89 6.24
C LYS A 100 11.63 15.07 6.32
N ALA A 101 10.89 14.07 5.85
CA ALA A 101 9.44 14.04 5.96
C ALA A 101 8.97 12.90 6.86
N ARG A 102 7.96 13.15 7.70
CA ARG A 102 7.24 12.08 8.42
C ARG A 102 6.02 11.66 7.60
N LYS A 103 5.93 10.38 7.28
CA LYS A 103 4.82 9.80 6.50
C LYS A 103 4.15 8.71 7.31
N LEU A 104 2.82 8.71 7.35
CA LEU A 104 2.03 7.67 8.01
C LEU A 104 1.39 6.78 6.96
N LEU A 105 1.67 5.47 7.01
CA LEU A 105 0.89 4.47 6.30
C LEU A 105 -0.24 4.00 7.21
N LEU A 106 -1.48 4.21 6.79
CA LEU A 106 -2.68 3.85 7.53
C LEU A 106 -3.52 2.87 6.69
N VAL A 107 -3.95 1.77 7.30
CA VAL A 107 -4.77 0.74 6.65
C VAL A 107 -6.02 0.51 7.48
N ASN A 108 -7.18 0.65 6.85
CA ASN A 108 -8.44 0.22 7.42
C ASN A 108 -8.73 -1.23 7.00
N LYS A 109 -8.93 -2.12 7.97
CA LYS A 109 -9.20 -3.55 7.74
C LYS A 109 -10.69 -3.84 7.51
N ARG A 110 -11.56 -2.85 7.68
CA ARG A 110 -13.02 -2.95 7.45
C ARG A 110 -13.41 -2.38 6.10
N GLN A 111 -14.58 -2.79 5.61
CA GLN A 111 -15.20 -2.16 4.44
C GLN A 111 -15.78 -0.77 4.77
N GLU A 112 -16.19 -0.56 6.01
CA GLU A 112 -16.80 0.69 6.47
C GLU A 112 -15.76 1.78 6.76
N ALA A 113 -16.15 3.03 6.54
CA ALA A 113 -15.33 4.18 6.89
C ALA A 113 -15.03 4.20 8.40
N SER A 114 -13.78 4.49 8.76
CA SER A 114 -13.34 4.62 10.15
C SER A 114 -12.80 6.02 10.36
N LYS A 115 -13.27 6.70 11.41
CA LYS A 115 -12.70 7.98 11.83
C LYS A 115 -11.40 7.71 12.56
N VAL A 116 -10.33 8.37 12.13
CA VAL A 116 -9.05 8.36 12.84
C VAL A 116 -8.87 9.72 13.48
N GLY A 117 -8.83 9.73 14.81
CA GLY A 117 -8.63 10.91 15.63
C GLY A 117 -7.54 10.67 16.66
N GLY A 118 -6.91 11.75 17.11
CA GLY A 118 -5.87 11.73 18.14
C GLY A 118 -4.88 12.87 17.97
N PRO A 119 -4.10 13.21 19.00
CA PRO A 119 -3.04 14.20 18.90
C PRO A 119 -1.94 13.66 17.99
N VAL A 120 -1.99 14.04 16.71
CA VAL A 120 -0.83 13.94 15.83
C VAL A 120 0.00 15.17 16.16
N SER A 121 1.19 15.02 16.73
CA SER A 121 2.08 16.18 16.89
C SER A 121 2.48 16.65 15.48
N GLY A 122 1.84 17.70 14.97
CA GLY A 122 2.14 18.26 13.66
C GLY A 122 0.90 18.56 12.81
N ARG A 123 1.14 19.02 11.58
CA ARG A 123 0.12 19.35 10.58
C ARG A 123 0.16 18.31 9.46
N TRP A 124 -0.99 17.78 9.07
CA TRP A 124 -1.13 17.00 7.85
C TRP A 124 -0.91 17.92 6.65
N LEU A 125 0.14 17.67 5.87
CA LEU A 125 0.46 18.46 4.68
C LEU A 125 -0.18 17.90 3.41
N CYS A 126 -0.33 16.57 3.34
CA CYS A 126 -0.88 15.88 2.19
C CYS A 126 -1.49 14.53 2.62
N MET A 127 -2.55 14.11 1.95
CA MET A 127 -3.21 12.82 2.13
C MET A 127 -3.53 12.22 0.75
N GLU A 128 -3.12 10.97 0.52
CA GLU A 128 -3.48 10.17 -0.66
C GLU A 128 -4.14 8.88 -0.14
N SER A 129 -5.22 8.43 -0.79
CA SER A 129 -6.00 7.27 -0.35
C SER A 129 -6.40 6.39 -1.53
N ILE A 130 -6.33 5.08 -1.33
CA ILE A 130 -6.83 4.08 -2.30
C ILE A 130 -8.03 3.38 -1.67
N ASP A 131 -9.19 3.49 -2.31
CA ASP A 131 -10.45 2.86 -1.91
C ASP A 131 -10.95 1.86 -2.97
N GLY A 132 -12.21 1.45 -2.87
CA GLY A 132 -12.82 0.46 -3.76
C GLY A 132 -13.28 0.99 -5.12
N VAL A 133 -13.17 2.31 -5.36
CA VAL A 133 -13.79 2.97 -6.52
C VAL A 133 -12.69 3.63 -7.36
N HIS A 134 -12.03 2.85 -8.22
CA HIS A 134 -11.06 3.34 -9.21
C HIS A 134 -11.38 2.76 -10.58
#